data_AF-A0A7M7PME1-F1
#
_entry.id   AF-A0A7M7PME1-F1
#
_cell.length_a   1.000
_cell.length_b   1.000
_cell.length_c   1.000
_cell.angle_alpha   90.00
_cell.angle_beta   90.00
_cell.angle_gamma   90.00
#
_symmetry.space_group_name_H-M   'P 1'
#
loop_
_entity.id
_entity.type
_entity.pdbx_description
1 polymer ?
#
loop_
_entity_poly.entity_id
_entity_poly.type
_entity_poly.pdbx_seq_one_letter_code
_entity_poly.pdbx_strand_id
1 'polypeptide(L)'
;MKLKTGEVRSVPSEELNQGLVLSLSGDSSTDLSGSNITVRAGGDTPSEGTSVGLIAEISFPPEIAAIALGASTGNVNNTNINIIMSVFSTPALFFSPSLLNFSNENPGVNRTANTPVILLSVGGVILADLNQTINLTFTALVPDYENQTCVFWDEDDSEWSSDGCHLVLEDLETTEMYTCACDHLTNFAILMDIHDVTTEYTYNILSYIGCVISTVCLLIALVTYLWNK
;
A
#
# COMPACT_ATOMS: atom_id res chain seq x y z
N MET A 1 -16.05 0.23 5.90
CA MET A 1 -15.26 1.47 5.75
C MET A 1 -14.69 1.86 7.10
N LYS A 2 -13.36 1.92 7.24
CA LYS A 2 -12.73 2.63 8.37
C LYS A 2 -11.63 3.50 7.77
N LEU A 3 -11.96 4.74 7.44
CA LEU A 3 -10.97 5.80 7.27
C LEU A 3 -10.16 5.84 8.56
N LYS A 4 -8.85 5.61 8.49
CA LYS A 4 -8.04 5.49 9.70
C LYS A 4 -7.40 6.83 10.07
N THR A 5 -6.96 7.59 9.08
CA THR A 5 -6.58 8.99 9.26
C THR A 5 -6.89 9.79 8.00
N GLY A 6 -7.23 11.05 8.17
CA GLY A 6 -7.43 11.99 7.08
C GLY A 6 -7.15 13.39 7.58
N GLU A 7 -6.28 14.13 6.87
CA GLU A 7 -5.92 15.50 7.23
C GLU A 7 -6.26 16.43 6.07
N VAL A 8 -6.85 17.58 6.44
CA VAL A 8 -7.04 18.70 5.53
C VAL A 8 -6.05 19.78 5.93
N ARG A 9 -5.13 20.11 5.03
CA ARG A 9 -4.14 21.17 5.25
C ARG A 9 -4.33 22.30 4.25
N SER A 10 -4.41 23.52 4.76
CA SER A 10 -4.39 24.74 3.94
C SER A 10 -2.94 25.19 3.74
N VAL A 11 -2.45 25.19 2.51
CA VAL A 11 -1.08 25.60 2.14
C VAL A 11 -1.12 26.87 1.29
N PRO A 12 -0.26 27.87 1.57
CA PRO A 12 -0.15 29.07 0.73
C PRO A 12 0.31 28.74 -0.69
N SER A 13 -0.21 29.44 -1.69
CA SER A 13 0.16 29.26 -3.11
C SER A 13 1.65 29.46 -3.40
N GLU A 14 2.35 30.23 -2.56
CA GLU A 14 3.78 30.54 -2.71
C GLU A 14 4.69 29.33 -2.40
N GLU A 15 4.31 28.49 -1.44
CA GLU A 15 5.07 27.30 -1.04
C GLU A 15 4.98 26.19 -2.10
N LEU A 16 3.86 26.14 -2.85
CA LEU A 16 3.63 25.19 -3.93
C LEU A 16 4.55 25.39 -5.15
N ASN A 17 5.11 26.60 -5.33
CA ASN A 17 6.07 26.87 -6.40
C ASN A 17 7.37 26.07 -6.26
N GLN A 18 7.64 25.53 -5.07
CA GLN A 18 8.81 24.69 -4.78
C GLN A 18 8.47 23.20 -4.82
N GLY A 19 7.24 22.84 -5.22
CA GLY A 19 6.69 21.49 -5.09
C GLY A 19 6.09 21.26 -3.71
N LEU A 20 5.51 20.09 -3.50
CA LEU A 20 4.81 19.72 -2.27
C LEU A 20 5.19 18.31 -1.88
N VAL A 21 5.49 18.08 -0.60
CA VAL A 21 5.74 16.74 -0.06
C VAL A 21 4.76 16.47 1.06
N LEU A 22 4.01 15.38 0.95
CA LEU A 22 3.16 14.86 2.02
C LEU A 22 3.77 13.58 2.56
N SER A 23 3.97 13.50 3.87
CA SER A 23 4.49 12.29 4.52
C SER A 23 3.53 11.77 5.57
N LEU A 24 3.29 10.47 5.55
CA LEU A 24 2.64 9.72 6.61
C LEU A 24 3.72 8.98 7.41
N SER A 25 3.89 9.34 8.67
CA SER A 25 4.81 8.66 9.58
C SER A 25 4.10 8.17 10.83
N GLY A 26 4.61 7.12 11.45
CA GLY A 26 4.06 6.57 12.70
C GLY A 26 5.02 5.58 13.36
N ASP A 27 4.60 5.05 14.50
CA ASP A 27 5.42 4.12 15.29
C ASP A 27 5.53 2.73 14.64
N SER A 28 4.59 2.37 13.75
CA SER A 28 4.57 1.10 13.00
C SER A 28 3.84 1.29 11.67
N SER A 29 4.32 0.64 10.61
CA SER A 29 3.64 0.59 9.30
C SER A 29 2.29 -0.13 9.39
N THR A 30 2.21 -1.19 10.21
CA THR A 30 1.00 -2.03 10.37
C THR A 30 -0.10 -1.38 11.21
N ASP A 31 0.23 -0.43 12.10
CA ASP A 31 -0.74 0.28 12.92
C ASP A 31 -0.69 1.80 12.72
N LEU A 32 -1.57 2.27 11.84
CA LEU A 32 -1.72 3.70 11.56
C LEU A 32 -2.42 4.51 12.68
N SER A 33 -2.78 3.92 13.83
CA SER A 33 -3.52 4.63 14.90
C SER A 33 -2.70 5.75 15.54
N GLY A 34 -1.38 5.63 15.56
CA GLY A 34 -0.44 6.66 16.01
C GLY A 34 0.22 7.43 14.86
N SER A 35 -0.28 7.28 13.63
CA SER A 35 0.34 7.94 12.47
C SER A 35 -0.06 9.41 12.38
N ASN A 36 0.87 10.23 11.92
CA ASN A 36 0.69 11.65 11.69
C ASN A 36 0.99 11.97 10.22
N ILE A 37 0.19 12.85 9.64
CA ILE A 37 0.41 13.38 8.30
C ILE A 37 1.16 14.70 8.46
N THR A 38 2.17 14.91 7.64
CA THR A 38 2.86 16.21 7.58
C THR A 38 2.95 16.67 6.13
N VAL A 39 2.85 17.99 5.94
CA VAL A 39 2.93 18.63 4.63
C VAL A 39 4.07 19.62 4.67
N ARG A 40 4.97 19.55 3.68
CA ARG A 40 6.17 20.39 3.56
C ARG A 40 6.33 20.89 2.11
N ALA A 41 7.07 21.97 1.93
CA ALA A 41 7.45 22.44 0.59
C ALA A 41 8.54 21.52 0.01
N GLY A 42 8.54 21.31 -1.31
CA GLY A 42 9.50 20.41 -1.97
C GLY A 42 10.97 20.85 -1.89
N GLY A 43 11.24 22.12 -1.55
CA GLY A 43 12.58 22.65 -1.33
C GLY A 43 13.18 22.34 0.05
N ASP A 44 12.38 21.82 0.98
CA ASP A 44 12.84 21.52 2.33
C ASP A 44 13.57 20.17 2.37
N THR A 45 14.85 20.16 2.79
CA THR A 45 15.59 18.91 3.00
C THR A 45 14.92 18.08 4.11
N PRO A 46 14.81 16.75 3.97
CA PRO A 46 14.31 15.89 5.03
C PRO A 46 15.10 16.15 6.32
N SER A 47 14.41 16.40 7.44
CA SER A 47 15.11 16.45 8.72
C SER A 47 15.85 15.13 8.92
N GLU A 48 17.15 15.18 9.17
CA GLU A 48 18.00 14.04 9.51
C GLU A 48 17.37 13.31 10.72
N GLY A 49 16.61 12.25 10.45
CA GLY A 49 15.70 11.61 11.42
C GLY A 49 14.31 11.21 10.90
N THR A 50 13.94 11.60 9.66
CA THR A 50 12.59 11.38 9.09
C THR A 50 12.35 9.96 8.56
N SER A 51 13.39 9.11 8.45
CA SER A 51 13.24 7.75 7.93
C SER A 51 12.73 6.73 8.96
N VAL A 52 12.86 7.01 10.26
CA VAL A 52 12.36 6.10 11.30
C VAL A 52 10.85 6.27 11.43
N GLY A 53 10.10 5.30 10.90
CA GLY A 53 8.64 5.29 10.95
C GLY A 53 7.96 5.94 9.74
N LEU A 54 8.65 6.17 8.63
CA LEU A 54 8.00 6.60 7.38
C LEU A 54 7.18 5.44 6.80
N ILE A 55 5.90 5.71 6.52
CA ILE A 55 4.94 4.71 6.01
C ILE A 55 4.63 4.99 4.55
N ALA A 56 4.42 6.26 4.22
CA ALA A 56 4.25 6.70 2.85
C ALA A 56 4.70 8.15 2.68
N GLU A 57 5.20 8.48 1.50
CA GLU A 57 5.57 9.84 1.10
C GLU A 57 5.08 10.09 -0.32
N ILE A 58 4.50 11.27 -0.56
CA ILE A 58 4.04 11.70 -1.87
C ILE A 58 4.71 13.01 -2.21
N SER A 59 5.43 13.03 -3.33
CA SER A 59 6.17 14.19 -3.82
C SER A 59 5.57 14.72 -5.12
N PHE A 60 5.16 15.98 -5.08
CA PHE A 60 4.64 16.74 -6.21
C PHE A 60 5.73 17.64 -6.77
N PRO A 61 6.12 17.42 -8.03
CA PRO A 61 6.85 18.41 -8.79
C PRO A 61 6.14 19.78 -8.82
N PRO A 62 6.90 20.88 -8.88
CA PRO A 62 6.33 22.24 -8.96
C PRO A 62 5.30 22.44 -10.07
N GLU A 63 5.49 21.77 -11.21
CA GLU A 63 4.63 21.88 -12.39
C GLU A 63 3.20 21.38 -12.10
N ILE A 64 3.07 20.27 -11.37
CA ILE A 64 1.78 19.65 -11.05
C ILE A 64 1.06 20.43 -9.95
N ALA A 65 1.82 20.95 -8.99
CA ALA A 65 1.29 21.84 -7.95
C ALA A 65 0.70 23.12 -8.57
N ALA A 66 1.32 23.66 -9.63
CA ALA A 66 0.81 24.80 -10.38
C ALA A 66 -0.46 24.49 -11.20
N ILE A 67 -0.61 23.27 -11.72
CA ILE A 67 -1.85 22.85 -12.41
C ILE A 67 -3.01 22.75 -11.41
N ALA A 68 -2.78 22.16 -10.24
CA ALA A 68 -3.79 22.07 -9.19
C ALA A 68 -4.29 23.47 -8.73
N LEU A 69 -3.36 24.44 -8.66
CA LEU A 69 -3.65 25.86 -8.44
C LEU A 69 -4.59 26.44 -9.51
N GLY A 70 -4.26 26.24 -10.79
CA GLY A 70 -5.04 26.76 -11.91
C GLY A 70 -6.43 26.13 -12.05
N ALA A 71 -6.56 24.85 -11.71
CA ALA A 71 -7.83 24.11 -11.79
C ALA A 71 -8.80 24.46 -10.64
N SER A 72 -8.26 24.73 -9.43
CA SER A 72 -9.05 25.03 -8.23
C SER A 72 -9.60 26.46 -8.22
N THR A 73 -8.79 27.45 -8.62
CA THR A 73 -9.17 28.86 -8.56
C THR A 73 -8.67 29.59 -9.79
N GLY A 74 -9.60 30.12 -10.60
CA GLY A 74 -9.29 31.00 -11.73
C GLY A 74 -8.63 32.35 -11.35
N ASN A 75 -8.14 32.50 -10.12
CA ASN A 75 -7.42 33.66 -9.61
C ASN A 75 -6.27 33.20 -8.69
N VAL A 76 -5.03 33.47 -9.10
CA VAL A 76 -3.79 32.84 -8.59
C VAL A 76 -3.15 33.62 -7.43
N ASN A 77 -3.71 34.77 -7.05
CA ASN A 77 -3.05 35.68 -6.10
C ASN A 77 -3.60 35.50 -4.67
N ASN A 78 -2.74 35.05 -3.75
CA ASN A 78 -2.96 34.95 -2.29
C ASN A 78 -4.14 34.08 -1.83
N THR A 79 -4.27 32.88 -2.41
CA THR A 79 -5.26 31.89 -1.97
C THR A 79 -4.59 30.69 -1.31
N ASN A 80 -5.06 30.32 -0.13
CA ASN A 80 -4.70 29.05 0.48
C ASN A 80 -5.41 27.91 -0.26
N ILE A 81 -4.70 26.84 -0.57
CA ILE A 81 -5.28 25.63 -1.15
C ILE A 81 -5.46 24.58 -0.07
N ASN A 82 -6.64 23.95 -0.08
CA ASN A 82 -6.89 22.78 0.74
C ASN A 82 -6.36 21.53 0.03
N ILE A 83 -5.44 20.85 0.71
CA ILE A 83 -4.97 19.53 0.34
C ILE A 83 -5.61 18.54 1.30
N ILE A 84 -6.21 17.49 0.74
CA ILE A 84 -6.89 16.44 1.48
C ILE A 84 -6.16 15.13 1.21
N MET A 85 -5.54 14.57 2.24
CA MET A 85 -4.99 13.22 2.20
C MET A 85 -5.88 12.32 3.05
N SER A 86 -6.37 11.23 2.46
CA SER A 86 -7.14 10.18 3.15
C SER A 86 -6.39 8.86 3.09
N VAL A 87 -6.23 8.21 4.24
CA VAL A 87 -5.47 6.96 4.35
C VAL A 87 -6.34 5.83 4.87
N PHE A 88 -6.31 4.72 4.14
CA PHE A 88 -7.04 3.50 4.47
C PHE A 88 -6.05 2.37 4.77
N SER A 89 -6.07 1.85 6.00
CA SER A 89 -5.15 0.77 6.41
C SER A 89 -5.54 -0.62 5.92
N THR A 90 -6.72 -0.79 5.33
CA THR A 90 -7.20 -2.10 4.88
C THR A 90 -7.72 -2.00 3.46
N PRO A 91 -7.32 -2.91 2.56
CA PRO A 91 -7.85 -2.95 1.20
C PRO A 91 -9.26 -3.54 1.12
N ALA A 92 -9.92 -3.81 2.25
CA ALA A 92 -11.27 -4.40 2.31
C ALA A 92 -12.35 -3.59 1.55
N LEU A 93 -12.06 -2.35 1.14
CA LEU A 93 -12.95 -1.51 0.33
C LEU A 93 -12.67 -1.62 -1.18
N PHE A 94 -11.53 -2.18 -1.55
CA PHE A 94 -11.00 -2.28 -2.90
C PHE A 94 -10.95 -3.76 -3.30
N PHE A 95 -12.15 -4.33 -3.39
CA PHE A 95 -12.34 -5.75 -3.64
C PHE A 95 -12.13 -6.05 -5.13
N SER A 96 -11.00 -6.66 -5.47
CA SER A 96 -10.72 -7.09 -6.83
C SER A 96 -11.15 -8.54 -7.08
N PRO A 97 -12.07 -8.79 -8.02
CA PRO A 97 -12.38 -10.15 -8.48
C PRO A 97 -11.18 -10.84 -9.11
N SER A 98 -10.32 -10.10 -9.82
CA SER A 98 -9.13 -10.65 -10.47
C SER A 98 -8.10 -11.17 -9.46
N LEU A 99 -7.91 -10.45 -8.34
CA LEU A 99 -7.04 -10.89 -7.25
C LEU A 99 -7.58 -12.15 -6.56
N LEU A 100 -8.90 -12.26 -6.38
CA LEU A 100 -9.49 -13.50 -5.88
C LEU A 100 -9.26 -14.67 -6.83
N ASN A 101 -9.43 -14.45 -8.14
CA ASN A 101 -9.20 -15.52 -9.11
C ASN A 101 -7.72 -15.94 -9.11
N PHE A 102 -6.79 -14.97 -9.02
CA PHE A 102 -5.37 -15.22 -8.90
C PHE A 102 -5.03 -16.08 -7.66
N SER A 103 -5.62 -15.77 -6.50
CA SER A 103 -5.40 -16.54 -5.26
C SER A 103 -5.96 -17.96 -5.36
N ASN A 104 -7.10 -18.15 -6.05
CA ASN A 104 -7.65 -19.49 -6.29
C ASN A 104 -6.79 -20.32 -7.25
N GLU A 105 -6.19 -19.68 -8.26
CA GLU A 105 -5.31 -20.32 -9.24
C GLU A 105 -3.92 -20.63 -8.69
N ASN A 106 -3.46 -19.88 -7.67
CA ASN A 106 -2.14 -20.01 -7.06
C ASN A 106 -2.24 -20.27 -5.54
N PRO A 107 -2.53 -21.51 -5.12
CA PRO A 107 -2.60 -21.87 -3.71
C PRO A 107 -1.30 -21.54 -2.97
N GLY A 108 -1.40 -20.86 -1.83
CA GLY A 108 -0.24 -20.46 -1.01
C GLY A 108 0.31 -19.08 -1.33
N VAL A 109 -0.15 -18.44 -2.41
CA VAL A 109 0.18 -17.05 -2.75
C VAL A 109 -1.06 -16.18 -2.60
N ASN A 110 -0.93 -15.10 -1.82
CA ASN A 110 -1.97 -14.10 -1.64
C ASN A 110 -1.51 -12.76 -2.23
N ARG A 111 -2.02 -12.43 -3.42
CA ARG A 111 -1.76 -11.14 -4.05
C ARG A 111 -2.72 -10.09 -3.50
N THR A 112 -2.17 -9.10 -2.80
CA THR A 112 -2.97 -8.07 -2.12
C THR A 112 -2.21 -6.75 -2.04
N ALA A 113 -2.92 -5.67 -1.74
CA ALA A 113 -2.30 -4.40 -1.41
C ALA A 113 -1.54 -4.53 -0.09
N ASN A 114 -0.21 -4.50 -0.16
CA ASN A 114 0.68 -4.62 0.99
C ASN A 114 1.20 -3.25 1.45
N THR A 115 0.46 -2.18 1.12
CA THR A 115 0.69 -0.80 1.55
C THR A 115 -0.65 -0.16 1.92
N PRO A 116 -0.68 0.93 2.71
CA PRO A 116 -1.90 1.70 2.91
C PRO A 116 -2.42 2.25 1.59
N VAL A 117 -3.74 2.25 1.39
CA VAL A 117 -4.33 2.92 0.24
C VAL A 117 -4.44 4.40 0.55
N ILE A 118 -3.81 5.24 -0.27
CA ILE A 118 -3.82 6.70 -0.09
C ILE A 118 -4.62 7.35 -1.22
N LEU A 119 -5.61 8.13 -0.84
CA LEU A 119 -6.34 9.02 -1.73
C LEU A 119 -5.90 10.45 -1.47
N LEU A 120 -5.57 11.17 -2.55
CA LEU A 120 -5.17 12.57 -2.46
C LEU A 120 -6.05 13.44 -3.36
N SER A 121 -6.48 14.59 -2.82
CA SER A 121 -7.10 15.65 -3.59
C SER A 121 -6.43 16.98 -3.28
N VAL A 122 -6.15 17.77 -4.32
CA VAL A 122 -5.56 19.10 -4.21
C VAL A 122 -6.55 20.12 -4.76
N GLY A 123 -6.98 21.07 -3.91
CA GLY A 123 -7.95 22.09 -4.32
C GLY A 123 -9.33 21.53 -4.65
N GLY A 124 -9.65 20.31 -4.20
CA GLY A 124 -10.91 19.62 -4.54
C GLY A 124 -10.98 19.10 -5.97
N VAL A 125 -9.85 19.06 -6.68
CA VAL A 125 -9.75 18.56 -8.05
C VAL A 125 -9.00 17.21 -8.05
N ILE A 126 -9.45 16.30 -8.91
CA ILE A 126 -8.76 15.06 -9.28
C ILE A 126 -8.04 15.36 -10.59
N LEU A 127 -6.73 15.13 -10.64
CA LEU A 127 -5.91 15.42 -11.81
C LEU A 127 -5.62 14.12 -12.54
N ALA A 128 -5.80 14.11 -13.86
CA ALA A 128 -5.49 12.97 -14.73
C ALA A 128 -4.69 13.45 -15.95
N ASP A 129 -4.04 12.53 -16.66
CA ASP A 129 -3.26 12.78 -17.87
C ASP A 129 -2.17 13.85 -17.70
N LEU A 130 -1.43 13.78 -16.59
CA LEU A 130 -0.34 14.70 -16.30
C LEU A 130 0.85 14.38 -17.22
N ASN A 131 1.43 15.41 -17.84
CA ASN A 131 2.65 15.25 -18.64
C ASN A 131 3.90 14.88 -17.80
N GLN A 132 3.80 14.99 -16.48
CA GLN A 132 4.86 14.68 -15.54
C GLN A 132 4.27 13.81 -14.42
N THR A 133 5.07 12.87 -13.94
CA THR A 133 4.62 11.92 -12.92
C THR A 133 4.80 12.45 -11.51
N ILE A 134 3.90 12.07 -10.63
CA ILE A 134 4.04 12.21 -9.17
C ILE A 134 4.74 10.98 -8.61
N ASN A 135 5.60 11.17 -7.62
CA ASN A 135 6.28 10.06 -6.97
C ASN A 135 5.59 9.72 -5.65
N LEU A 136 5.20 8.47 -5.51
CA LEU A 136 4.58 7.91 -4.31
C LEU A 136 5.50 6.82 -3.76
N THR A 137 6.11 7.07 -2.61
CA THR A 137 6.95 6.11 -1.91
C THR A 137 6.14 5.45 -0.80
N PHE A 138 6.20 4.13 -0.70
CA PHE A 138 5.51 3.36 0.33
C PHE A 138 6.45 2.38 1.01
N THR A 139 6.21 2.16 2.30
CA THR A 139 6.82 1.07 3.06
C THR A 139 5.87 -0.13 3.10
N ALA A 140 6.38 -1.32 2.83
CA ALA A 140 5.62 -2.56 2.92
C ALA A 140 5.07 -2.80 4.34
N LEU A 141 3.85 -3.31 4.43
CA LEU A 141 3.19 -3.60 5.72
C LEU A 141 3.62 -4.96 6.29
N VAL A 142 3.81 -5.94 5.42
CA VAL A 142 4.19 -7.31 5.77
C VAL A 142 5.48 -7.66 5.03
N PRO A 143 6.45 -8.34 5.68
CA PRO A 143 7.66 -8.82 5.03
C PRO A 143 7.41 -10.08 4.18
N ASP A 144 8.43 -10.55 3.47
CA ASP A 144 8.39 -11.79 2.66
C ASP A 144 7.35 -11.77 1.54
N TYR A 145 7.60 -10.91 0.56
CA TYR A 145 6.73 -10.67 -0.57
C TYR A 145 7.52 -10.54 -1.86
N GLU A 146 6.84 -10.77 -2.98
CA GLU A 146 7.40 -10.65 -4.32
C GLU A 146 6.49 -9.82 -5.23
N ASN A 147 6.98 -9.53 -6.45
CA ASN A 147 6.16 -9.02 -7.56
C ASN A 147 5.38 -7.73 -7.24
N GLN A 148 6.13 -6.69 -6.86
CA GLN A 148 5.61 -5.38 -6.52
C GLN A 148 5.03 -4.70 -7.78
N THR A 149 3.78 -4.25 -7.70
CA THR A 149 3.13 -3.54 -8.81
C THR A 149 2.41 -2.31 -8.31
N CYS A 150 2.80 -1.16 -8.84
CA CYS A 150 2.14 0.12 -8.58
C CYS A 150 0.77 0.13 -9.26
N VAL A 151 -0.28 0.35 -8.48
CA VAL A 151 -1.66 0.36 -8.99
C VAL A 151 -2.49 1.49 -8.40
N PHE A 152 -3.56 1.82 -9.11
CA PHE A 152 -4.65 2.60 -8.60
C PHE A 152 -5.97 1.84 -8.72
N TRP A 153 -6.97 2.24 -7.94
CA TRP A 153 -8.30 1.65 -8.09
C TRP A 153 -9.05 2.37 -9.21
N ASP A 154 -9.39 1.62 -10.23
CA ASP A 154 -10.32 2.06 -11.26
C ASP A 154 -11.75 1.88 -10.73
N GLU A 155 -12.45 2.99 -10.51
CA GLU A 155 -13.84 2.95 -10.04
C GLU A 155 -14.81 2.46 -11.12
N ASP A 156 -14.51 2.70 -12.41
CA ASP A 156 -15.37 2.33 -13.53
C ASP A 156 -15.35 0.80 -13.71
N ASP A 157 -14.15 0.21 -13.66
CA ASP A 157 -13.98 -1.24 -13.76
C ASP A 157 -14.08 -1.97 -12.40
N SER A 158 -14.09 -1.22 -11.29
CA SER A 158 -14.02 -1.76 -9.93
C SER A 158 -12.87 -2.75 -9.76
N GLU A 159 -11.69 -2.36 -10.25
CA GLU A 159 -10.51 -3.21 -10.36
C GLU A 159 -9.22 -2.40 -10.13
N TRP A 160 -8.14 -3.08 -9.74
CA TRP A 160 -6.81 -2.47 -9.67
C TRP A 160 -6.20 -2.37 -11.08
N SER A 161 -5.84 -1.17 -11.50
CA SER A 161 -5.13 -0.92 -12.76
C SER A 161 -3.73 -0.36 -12.49
N SER A 162 -2.77 -0.78 -13.31
CA SER A 162 -1.41 -0.22 -13.33
C SER A 162 -1.25 0.90 -14.36
N ASP A 163 -2.32 1.27 -15.06
CA ASP A 163 -2.23 2.25 -16.15
C ASP A 163 -1.76 3.61 -15.63
N GLY A 164 -0.79 4.19 -16.34
CA GLY A 164 -0.17 5.46 -15.95
C GLY A 164 0.80 5.37 -14.77
N CYS A 165 0.95 4.20 -14.12
CA CYS A 165 1.77 3.99 -12.94
C CYS A 165 2.90 2.99 -13.17
N HIS A 166 4.12 3.31 -12.71
CA HIS A 166 5.28 2.41 -12.82
C HIS A 166 6.23 2.51 -11.63
N LEU A 167 6.92 1.42 -11.32
CA LEU A 167 7.91 1.36 -10.23
C LEU A 167 9.23 1.99 -10.70
N VAL A 168 9.81 2.89 -9.91
CA VAL A 168 11.00 3.69 -10.30
C VAL A 168 12.23 3.41 -9.44
N LEU A 169 12.04 3.13 -8.15
CA LEU A 169 13.14 2.91 -7.21
C LEU A 169 12.91 1.61 -6.43
N GLU A 170 13.94 0.76 -6.45
CA GLU A 170 14.17 -0.30 -5.48
C GLU A 170 15.37 0.18 -4.64
N ASP A 171 15.10 0.82 -3.49
CA ASP A 171 16.18 1.25 -2.62
C ASP A 171 16.73 0.02 -1.90
N LEU A 172 17.71 -0.65 -2.53
CA LEU A 172 18.29 -1.92 -2.08
C LEU A 172 18.88 -1.87 -0.65
N GLU A 173 19.08 -0.67 -0.09
CA GLU A 173 19.59 -0.49 1.28
C GLU A 173 18.49 -0.53 2.35
N THR A 174 17.22 -0.27 1.99
CA THR A 174 16.05 -0.44 2.87
C THR A 174 15.06 -1.36 2.21
N THR A 175 15.08 -2.64 2.59
CA THR A 175 14.45 -3.75 1.86
C THR A 175 12.92 -3.69 1.74
N GLU A 176 12.28 -2.62 2.21
CA GLU A 176 10.83 -2.50 2.38
C GLU A 176 10.23 -1.23 1.75
N MET A 177 11.02 -0.34 1.14
CA MET A 177 10.52 0.90 0.54
C MET A 177 10.49 0.86 -0.99
N TYR A 178 9.39 1.31 -1.58
CA TYR A 178 9.16 1.29 -3.03
C TYR A 178 8.57 2.60 -3.52
N THR A 179 9.10 3.14 -4.62
CA THR A 179 8.60 4.37 -5.22
C THR A 179 7.91 4.11 -6.56
N CYS A 180 6.65 4.52 -6.65
CA CYS A 180 5.83 4.53 -7.84
C CYS A 180 5.81 5.92 -8.46
N ALA A 181 5.97 6.01 -9.78
CA ALA A 181 5.69 7.21 -10.57
C ALA A 181 4.36 7.03 -11.30
N CYS A 182 3.40 7.91 -11.04
CA CYS A 182 2.07 7.89 -11.65
C CYS A 182 1.75 9.22 -12.36
N ASP A 183 1.04 9.18 -13.49
CA ASP A 183 0.64 10.37 -14.27
C ASP A 183 -0.79 10.88 -13.94
N HIS A 184 -1.39 10.37 -12.87
CA HIS A 184 -2.68 10.83 -12.36
C HIS A 184 -2.68 10.92 -10.83
N LEU A 185 -3.71 11.53 -10.25
CA LEU A 185 -3.98 11.62 -8.82
C LEU A 185 -5.31 10.94 -8.54
N THR A 186 -5.28 9.70 -8.08
CA THR A 186 -6.47 8.94 -7.67
C THR A 186 -6.20 8.33 -6.29
N ASN A 187 -6.46 7.03 -6.12
CA ASN A 187 -6.09 6.30 -4.93
C ASN A 187 -5.05 5.23 -5.28
N PHE A 188 -3.94 5.23 -4.54
CA PHE A 188 -2.77 4.41 -4.89
C PHE A 188 -2.49 3.35 -3.85
N ALA A 189 -1.97 2.22 -4.32
CA ALA A 189 -1.41 1.16 -3.51
C ALA A 189 -0.33 0.39 -4.28
N ILE A 190 0.43 -0.44 -3.58
CA ILE A 190 1.33 -1.41 -4.20
C ILE A 190 0.80 -2.81 -3.91
N LEU A 191 0.47 -3.54 -4.98
CA LEU A 191 0.15 -4.97 -4.90
C LEU A 191 1.45 -5.76 -4.78
N MET A 192 1.43 -6.76 -3.90
CA MET A 192 2.55 -7.68 -3.70
C MET A 192 2.01 -9.10 -3.50
N ASP A 193 2.81 -10.09 -3.90
CA ASP A 193 2.53 -11.51 -3.72
C ASP A 193 3.09 -11.94 -2.36
N ILE A 194 2.20 -12.14 -1.38
CA ILE A 194 2.56 -12.55 -0.02
C ILE A 194 2.46 -14.08 0.06
N HIS A 195 3.54 -14.73 0.46
CA HIS A 195 3.59 -16.17 0.60
C HIS A 195 3.07 -16.59 1.98
N ASP A 196 2.02 -17.40 2.00
CA ASP A 196 1.44 -17.88 3.26
C ASP A 196 2.24 -19.07 3.78
N VAL A 197 3.37 -18.78 4.41
CA VAL A 197 4.23 -19.78 5.07
C VAL A 197 3.42 -20.70 6.01
N THR A 198 2.28 -20.24 6.55
CA THR A 198 1.51 -21.00 7.52
C THR A 198 0.79 -22.22 6.94
N THR A 199 0.46 -22.22 5.65
CA THR A 199 -0.35 -23.29 5.04
C THR A 199 0.44 -24.60 4.92
N GLU A 200 1.68 -24.56 4.42
CA GLU A 200 2.54 -25.76 4.35
C GLU A 200 2.83 -26.35 5.73
N TYR A 201 3.15 -25.53 6.73
CA TYR A 201 3.41 -26.03 8.09
C TYR A 201 2.15 -26.65 8.73
N THR A 202 0.97 -26.09 8.48
CA THR A 202 -0.29 -26.59 9.08
C THR A 202 -0.69 -27.95 8.50
N TYR A 203 -0.58 -28.16 7.18
CA TYR A 203 -0.86 -29.46 6.54
C TYR A 203 0.14 -30.55 6.97
N ASN A 204 1.40 -30.19 7.16
CA ASN A 204 2.44 -31.10 7.64
C ASN A 204 2.17 -31.56 9.08
N ILE A 205 1.76 -30.65 9.97
CA ILE A 205 1.40 -30.99 11.35
C ILE A 205 0.19 -31.93 11.38
N LEU A 206 -0.84 -31.66 10.58
CA LEU A 206 -2.04 -32.49 10.54
C LEU A 206 -1.75 -33.90 10.00
N SER A 207 -0.93 -34.00 8.95
CA SER A 207 -0.48 -35.28 8.38
C SER A 207 0.36 -36.08 9.37
N TYR A 208 1.25 -35.42 10.12
CA TYR A 208 2.06 -36.05 11.15
C TYR A 208 1.19 -36.65 12.26
N ILE A 209 0.19 -35.91 12.75
CA ILE A 209 -0.77 -36.41 13.75
C ILE A 209 -1.54 -37.62 13.21
N GLY A 210 -2.01 -37.56 11.95
CA GLY A 210 -2.70 -38.68 11.29
C GLY A 210 -1.84 -39.95 11.18
N CYS A 211 -0.56 -39.79 10.85
CA CYS A 211 0.41 -40.90 10.81
C CYS A 211 0.63 -41.54 12.19
N VAL A 212 0.79 -40.75 13.24
CA VAL A 212 0.97 -41.26 14.61
C VAL A 212 -0.25 -42.05 15.07
N ILE A 213 -1.46 -41.52 14.84
CA ILE A 213 -2.70 -42.23 15.21
C ILE A 213 -2.82 -43.56 14.44
N SER A 214 -2.55 -43.54 13.13
CA SER A 214 -2.64 -44.73 12.28
C SER A 214 -1.65 -45.82 12.72
N THR A 215 -0.41 -45.45 13.02
CA THR A 215 0.61 -46.40 13.49
C THR A 215 0.24 -47.00 14.85
N VAL A 216 -0.28 -46.21 15.80
CA VAL A 216 -0.74 -46.73 17.10
C VAL A 216 -1.92 -47.69 16.94
N CYS A 217 -2.91 -47.35 16.11
CA CYS A 217 -4.05 -48.22 15.83
C CYS A 217 -3.61 -49.55 15.21
N LEU A 218 -2.67 -49.51 14.25
CA LEU A 218 -2.12 -50.71 13.63
C LEU A 218 -1.38 -51.60 14.65
N LEU A 219 -0.60 -51.01 15.55
CA LEU A 219 0.09 -51.76 16.61
C LEU A 219 -0.88 -52.45 17.56
N ILE A 220 -1.95 -51.76 17.99
CA ILE A 220 -2.98 -52.32 18.86
C ILE A 220 -3.69 -53.49 18.16
N ALA A 221 -4.06 -53.32 16.88
CA ALA A 221 -4.69 -54.37 16.09
C ALA A 221 -3.78 -55.61 15.95
N LEU A 222 -2.49 -55.39 15.71
CA LEU A 222 -1.50 -56.47 15.60
C LEU A 222 -1.37 -57.26 16.92
N VAL A 223 -1.23 -56.56 18.06
CA VAL A 223 -1.15 -57.21 19.39
C VAL A 223 -2.41 -58.02 19.68
N THR A 224 -3.59 -57.45 19.38
CA THR A 224 -4.88 -58.13 19.59
C THR A 224 -4.99 -59.40 18.74
N TYR A 225 -4.53 -59.35 17.49
CA TYR A 225 -4.51 -60.53 16.60
C TYR A 225 -3.55 -61.62 17.11
N LEU A 226 -2.38 -61.24 17.63
CA LEU A 226 -1.41 -62.19 18.16
C LEU A 226 -1.83 -62.81 19.51
N TRP A 227 -2.63 -62.12 20.31
CA TRP A 227 -3.18 -62.67 21.56
C TRP A 227 -4.42 -63.52 21.39
N ASN A 228 -5.22 -63.28 20.35
CA ASN A 228 -6.41 -64.09 20.04
C ASN A 228 -6.11 -65.34 19.18
N LYS A 229 -4.84 -65.63 18.95
CA LYS A 229 -4.36 -66.80 18.21
C LYS A 229 -3.57 -67.72 19.15
#